data_AF-A0A388QL60-F1
#
_entry.id   AF-A0A388QL60-F1
#
_cell.length_a   1.000
_cell.length_b   1.000
_cell.length_c   1.000
_cell.angle_alpha   90.00
_cell.angle_beta   90.00
_cell.angle_gamma   90.00
#
_symmetry.space_group_name_H-M   'P 1'
#
loop_
_entity.id
_entity.type
_entity.pdbx_description
1 polymer ?
#
loop_
_entity_poly.entity_id
_entity_poly.type
_entity_poly.pdbx_seq_one_letter_code
_entity_poly.pdbx_strand_id
1 'polypeptide(L)'
;MDYEELCDKVLKIDSCVRFTGVLDSKGDLVIERKRDDAKLLNSDEAKMSIHYTFERWTRLQNLSHRFGKEKSSITEYEKVTLISLHLNGNLFLLSIDPGADYMNIISKTNSIITEFQN
;
A
#
# COMPACT_ATOMS: atom_id res chain seq x y z
N MET A 1 10.80 0.20 13.03
CA MET A 1 9.39 0.56 12.89
C MET A 1 8.56 -0.68 13.15
N ASP A 2 7.57 -0.59 14.02
CA ASP A 2 6.61 -1.67 14.23
C ASP A 2 5.62 -1.68 13.06
N TYR A 3 5.81 -2.62 12.12
CA TYR A 3 4.95 -2.72 10.93
C TYR A 3 3.58 -3.31 11.25
N GLU A 4 3.46 -4.08 12.33
CA GLU A 4 2.19 -4.65 12.77
C GLU A 4 1.28 -3.54 13.28
N GLU A 5 1.77 -2.72 14.20
CA GLU A 5 1.02 -1.59 14.73
C GLU A 5 0.70 -0.55 13.64
N LEU A 6 1.62 -0.30 12.71
CA LEU A 6 1.38 0.57 11.56
C LEU A 6 0.22 0.07 10.70
N CYS A 7 0.27 -1.20 10.27
CA CYS A 7 -0.80 -1.80 9.46
C CYS A 7 -2.15 -1.75 10.20
N ASP A 8 -2.17 -2.12 11.48
CA ASP A 8 -3.40 -2.11 12.28
C ASP A 8 -3.99 -0.72 12.49
N LYS A 9 -3.15 0.30 12.70
CA LYS A 9 -3.61 1.70 12.80
C LYS A 9 -4.17 2.18 11.48
N VAL A 10 -3.44 1.99 10.39
CA VAL A 10 -3.87 2.44 9.05
C VAL A 10 -5.15 1.74 8.63
N LEU A 11 -5.31 0.43 8.87
CA LEU A 11 -6.53 -0.30 8.53
C LEU A 11 -7.79 0.30 9.20
N LYS A 12 -7.62 1.03 10.32
CA LYS A 12 -8.70 1.62 11.12
C LYS A 12 -8.93 3.12 10.88
N ILE A 13 -8.13 3.79 10.05
CA ILE A 13 -8.25 5.27 9.84
C ILE A 13 -9.51 5.68 9.09
N ASP A 14 -10.06 4.74 8.33
CA ASP A 14 -11.25 4.90 7.51
C ASP A 14 -11.86 3.53 7.26
N SER A 15 -13.19 3.42 7.37
CA SER A 15 -13.90 2.16 7.14
C SER A 15 -13.72 1.61 5.73
N CYS A 16 -13.38 2.47 4.75
CA CYS A 16 -13.16 2.07 3.37
C CYS A 16 -11.79 1.40 3.15
N VAL A 17 -10.86 1.41 4.13
CA VAL A 17 -9.60 0.67 4.00
C VAL A 17 -9.85 -0.82 4.21
N ARG A 18 -9.43 -1.61 3.23
CA ARG A 18 -9.73 -3.06 3.16
C ARG A 18 -8.52 -3.93 3.46
N PHE A 19 -7.35 -3.43 3.09
CA PHE A 19 -6.08 -4.13 3.19
C PHE A 19 -4.98 -3.11 3.46
N THR A 20 -4.01 -3.51 4.29
CA THR A 20 -2.73 -2.83 4.45
C THR A 20 -1.61 -3.87 4.48
N GLY A 21 -0.46 -3.57 3.91
CA GLY A 21 0.70 -4.46 4.02
C GLY A 21 2.02 -3.77 3.75
N VAL A 22 3.11 -4.39 4.19
CA VAL A 22 4.47 -3.93 3.91
C VAL A 22 5.13 -4.90 2.94
N LEU A 23 5.48 -4.39 1.77
CA LEU A 23 6.22 -5.09 0.74
C LEU A 23 7.67 -4.62 0.79
N ASP A 24 8.59 -5.51 1.07
CA ASP A 24 10.00 -5.14 1.19
C ASP A 24 10.69 -4.93 -0.17
N SER A 25 11.93 -4.44 -0.12
CA SER A 25 12.78 -4.25 -1.31
C SER A 25 13.09 -5.51 -2.12
N LYS A 26 12.80 -6.71 -1.60
CA LYS A 26 12.97 -7.99 -2.31
C LYS A 26 11.68 -8.49 -2.96
N GLY A 27 10.56 -7.83 -2.68
CA GLY A 27 9.25 -8.22 -3.18
C GLY A 27 8.51 -9.18 -2.25
N ASP A 28 8.97 -9.35 -1.01
CA ASP A 28 8.31 -10.17 -0.01
C ASP A 28 7.31 -9.34 0.80
N LEU A 29 6.08 -9.86 0.96
CA LEU A 29 5.08 -9.26 1.83
C LEU A 29 5.38 -9.64 3.28
N VAL A 30 5.99 -8.73 4.03
CA VAL A 30 6.47 -8.95 5.40
C VAL A 30 5.32 -9.07 6.38
N ILE A 31 4.27 -8.26 6.18
CA ILE A 31 3.06 -8.28 6.98
C ILE A 31 1.85 -7.82 6.17
N GLU A 32 0.69 -8.37 6.50
CA GLU A 32 -0.60 -7.89 6.02
C GLU A 32 -1.65 -7.82 7.14
N ARG A 33 -2.58 -6.89 6.98
CA ARG A 33 -3.84 -6.82 7.72
C ARG A 33 -4.96 -6.57 6.72
N LYS A 34 -6.12 -7.17 6.95
CA LYS A 34 -7.29 -7.00 6.09
C LYS A 34 -8.58 -7.08 6.88
N ARG A 35 -9.62 -6.44 6.37
CA ARG A 35 -10.99 -6.55 6.86
C ARG A 35 -11.52 -7.96 6.55
N ASP A 36 -12.38 -8.52 7.39
CA ASP A 36 -12.86 -9.91 7.24
C ASP A 36 -13.64 -10.16 5.93
N ASP A 37 -14.30 -9.13 5.43
CA ASP A 37 -15.08 -9.11 4.17
C ASP A 37 -14.23 -8.68 2.95
N ALA A 38 -12.95 -8.37 3.11
CA ALA A 38 -12.04 -7.99 2.02
C ALA A 38 -11.60 -9.22 1.19
N LYS A 39 -12.55 -9.88 0.53
CA LYS A 39 -12.36 -11.12 -0.24
C LYS A 39 -12.49 -10.88 -1.75
N LEU A 40 -11.56 -10.13 -2.34
CA LEU A 40 -11.50 -9.97 -3.81
C LEU A 40 -10.63 -11.00 -4.50
N LEU A 41 -9.54 -11.38 -3.84
CA LEU A 41 -8.52 -12.25 -4.40
C LEU A 41 -8.35 -13.47 -3.50
N ASN A 42 -8.14 -14.63 -4.12
CA ASN A 42 -7.59 -15.78 -3.43
C ASN A 42 -6.07 -15.56 -3.17
N SER A 43 -5.45 -16.46 -2.42
CA SER A 43 -4.05 -16.31 -2.01
C SER A 43 -3.06 -16.23 -3.19
N ASP A 44 -3.30 -16.95 -4.29
CA ASP A 44 -2.40 -16.94 -5.44
C ASP A 44 -2.60 -15.68 -6.30
N GLU A 45 -3.85 -15.23 -6.45
CA GLU A 45 -4.17 -13.96 -7.08
C GLU A 45 -3.58 -12.77 -6.30
N ALA A 46 -3.61 -12.82 -4.95
CA ALA A 46 -3.01 -11.81 -4.11
C ALA A 46 -1.49 -11.73 -4.31
N LYS A 47 -0.79 -12.88 -4.32
CA LYS A 47 0.65 -12.95 -4.64
C LYS A 47 0.95 -12.38 -6.03
N MET A 48 0.12 -12.71 -7.02
CA MET A 48 0.25 -12.18 -8.38
C MET A 48 0.09 -10.65 -8.42
N SER A 49 -0.91 -10.10 -7.72
CA SER A 49 -1.11 -8.65 -7.62
C SER A 49 0.08 -7.94 -6.95
N ILE A 50 0.65 -8.54 -5.90
CA ILE A 50 1.84 -8.02 -5.21
C ILE A 50 3.05 -8.06 -6.14
N HIS A 51 3.25 -9.17 -6.87
CA HIS A 51 4.33 -9.31 -7.83
C HIS A 51 4.29 -8.21 -8.91
N TYR A 52 3.12 -7.95 -9.52
CA TYR A 52 3.00 -6.90 -10.52
C TYR A 52 3.22 -5.50 -9.93
N THR A 53 2.83 -5.27 -8.69
CA THR A 53 3.12 -4.01 -7.99
C THR A 53 4.63 -3.82 -7.81
N PHE A 54 5.34 -4.87 -7.42
CA PHE A 54 6.79 -4.86 -7.25
C PHE A 54 7.53 -4.63 -8.57
N GLU A 55 7.15 -5.34 -9.63
CA GLU A 55 7.74 -5.16 -10.96
C GLU A 55 7.54 -3.73 -11.49
N ARG A 56 6.33 -3.17 -11.33
CA ARG A 56 6.06 -1.78 -11.72
C ARG A 56 6.97 -0.81 -10.98
N TRP A 57 7.03 -0.94 -9.65
CA TRP A 57 7.79 -0.04 -8.79
C TRP A 57 9.28 -0.07 -9.14
N THR A 58 9.88 -1.25 -9.20
CA THR A 58 11.31 -1.44 -9.49
C THR A 58 11.68 -0.91 -10.88
N ARG A 59 10.85 -1.16 -11.91
CA ARG A 59 11.10 -0.65 -13.26
C ARG A 59 11.06 0.88 -13.31
N LEU A 60 10.12 1.51 -12.61
CA LEU A 60 10.01 2.98 -12.58
C LEU A 60 11.13 3.66 -11.80
N GLN A 61 11.76 2.97 -10.84
CA GLN A 61 12.96 3.52 -10.16
C GLN A 61 14.10 3.84 -11.13
N ASN A 62 14.21 3.13 -12.27
CA ASN A 62 15.22 3.44 -13.29
C ASN A 62 15.05 4.85 -13.90
N LEU A 63 13.85 5.42 -13.82
CA LEU A 63 13.53 6.76 -14.31
C LEU A 63 13.58 7.83 -13.19
N SER A 64 13.91 7.44 -11.96
CA SER A 64 13.94 8.35 -10.80
C SER A 64 14.93 9.52 -10.96
N HIS A 65 16.01 9.33 -11.72
CA HIS A 65 16.97 10.40 -12.06
C HIS A 65 16.33 11.54 -12.87
N ARG A 66 15.15 11.31 -13.47
CA ARG A 66 14.37 12.32 -14.21
C ARG A 66 13.12 12.74 -13.46
N PHE A 67 12.40 11.81 -12.84
CA PHE A 67 11.12 12.08 -12.19
C PHE A 67 11.24 12.48 -10.71
N GLY A 68 12.39 12.21 -10.09
CA GLY A 68 12.50 12.15 -8.63
C GLY A 68 12.01 10.81 -8.07
N LYS A 69 11.99 10.70 -6.74
CA LYS A 69 11.51 9.51 -6.04
C LYS A 69 9.99 9.44 -6.09
N GLU A 70 9.46 8.25 -6.36
CA GLU A 70 8.01 7.98 -6.28
C GLU A 70 7.50 8.26 -4.86
N LYS A 71 6.43 9.06 -4.76
CA LYS A 71 5.75 9.34 -3.49
C LYS A 71 4.59 8.35 -3.26
N SER A 72 3.79 8.15 -4.31
CA SER A 72 2.62 7.30 -4.30
C SER A 72 2.27 6.83 -5.72
N SER A 73 1.63 5.67 -5.82
CA SER A 73 0.91 5.22 -7.02
C SER A 73 -0.51 4.84 -6.63
N ILE A 74 -1.47 5.18 -7.48
CA ILE A 74 -2.89 4.89 -7.31
C ILE A 74 -3.39 4.24 -8.60
N THR A 75 -4.09 3.12 -8.47
CA THR A 75 -4.74 2.43 -9.58
C THR A 75 -6.18 2.13 -9.21
N GLU A 76 -7.13 2.74 -9.93
CA GLU A 76 -8.56 2.57 -9.70
C GLU A 76 -9.13 1.51 -10.64
N TYR A 77 -9.83 0.54 -10.05
CA TYR A 77 -10.68 -0.42 -10.75
C TYR A 77 -12.12 -0.22 -10.29
N GLU A 78 -13.07 -0.70 -11.08
CA GLU A 78 -14.50 -0.64 -10.74
C GLU A 78 -14.83 -1.19 -9.33
N LYS A 79 -14.06 -2.17 -8.84
CA LYS A 79 -14.32 -2.90 -7.58
C LYS A 79 -13.33 -2.60 -6.45
N VAL A 80 -12.24 -1.88 -6.72
CA VAL A 80 -11.17 -1.63 -5.75
C VAL A 80 -10.23 -0.52 -6.22
N THR A 81 -9.71 0.27 -5.31
CA THR A 81 -8.58 1.16 -5.58
C THR A 81 -7.34 0.63 -4.86
N LEU A 82 -6.25 0.42 -5.60
CA LEU A 82 -4.96 -0.01 -5.09
C LEU A 82 -4.05 1.20 -4.91
N ILE A 83 -3.36 1.27 -3.77
CA ILE A 83 -2.48 2.37 -3.42
C ILE A 83 -1.14 1.79 -2.94
N SER A 84 -0.03 2.35 -3.42
CA SER A 84 1.30 2.06 -2.86
C SER A 84 2.00 3.37 -2.48
N LEU A 85 2.51 3.43 -1.26
CA LEU A 85 3.26 4.56 -0.70
C LEU A 85 4.70 4.13 -0.40
N HIS A 86 5.64 5.05 -0.51
CA HIS A 86 7.03 4.76 -0.14
C HIS A 86 7.22 4.69 1.38
N LEU A 87 7.91 3.65 1.87
CA LEU A 87 8.16 3.41 3.29
C LEU A 87 9.61 2.97 3.52
N ASN A 88 10.55 3.89 3.72
CA ASN A 88 11.94 3.60 4.08
C ASN A 88 12.63 2.51 3.23
N GLY A 89 12.56 2.61 1.90
CA GLY A 89 13.14 1.60 0.99
C GLY A 89 12.25 0.37 0.76
N ASN A 90 11.09 0.31 1.42
CA ASN A 90 10.00 -0.62 1.18
C ASN A 90 8.80 0.12 0.58
N LEU A 91 7.75 -0.63 0.27
CA LEU A 91 6.43 -0.10 -0.08
C LEU A 91 5.42 -0.43 1.01
N PHE A 92 4.58 0.56 1.31
CA PHE A 92 3.37 0.37 2.08
C PHE A 92 2.18 0.29 1.14
N LEU A 93 1.50 -0.84 1.13
CA LEU A 93 0.40 -1.15 0.24
C LEU A 93 -0.92 -0.94 0.96
N LEU A 94 -1.90 -0.33 0.29
CA LEU A 94 -3.29 -0.28 0.73
C LEU A 94 -4.21 -0.73 -0.41
N SER A 95 -5.36 -1.28 -0.03
CA SER A 95 -6.52 -1.26 -0.93
C SER A 95 -7.73 -0.65 -0.22
N ILE A 96 -8.54 0.06 -0.99
CA ILE A 96 -9.73 0.73 -0.49
C ILE A 96 -10.96 0.41 -1.34
N ASP A 97 -12.15 0.62 -0.76
CA ASP A 97 -13.42 0.54 -1.49
C ASP A 97 -13.46 1.60 -2.63
N PRO A 98 -14.06 1.27 -3.79
CA PRO A 98 -14.09 2.19 -4.93
C PRO A 98 -14.87 3.48 -4.58
N GLY A 99 -14.40 4.63 -5.07
CA GLY A 99 -15.02 5.94 -4.83
C GLY A 99 -14.71 6.58 -3.46
N ALA A 100 -13.94 5.91 -2.60
CA ALA A 100 -13.44 6.50 -1.36
C ALA A 100 -12.41 7.62 -1.62
N ASP A 101 -12.31 8.59 -0.70
CA ASP A 101 -11.37 9.71 -0.79
C ASP A 101 -9.92 9.24 -0.53
N TYR A 102 -9.27 8.72 -1.57
CA TYR A 102 -7.90 8.24 -1.49
C TYR A 102 -6.91 9.35 -1.10
N MET A 103 -7.17 10.62 -1.42
CA MET A 103 -6.28 11.73 -1.06
C MET A 103 -6.24 11.93 0.46
N ASN A 104 -7.41 11.95 1.10
CA ASN A 104 -7.51 12.03 2.55
C ASN A 104 -6.92 10.79 3.24
N ILE A 105 -7.21 9.59 2.71
CA ILE A 105 -6.65 8.32 3.24
C ILE A 105 -5.11 8.32 3.15
N ILE A 106 -4.54 8.74 2.01
CA ILE A 106 -3.09 8.85 1.83
C ILE A 106 -2.50 9.89 2.79
N SER A 107 -3.16 11.03 2.98
CA SER A 107 -2.70 12.09 3.89
C SER A 107 -2.65 11.60 5.35
N LYS A 108 -3.72 10.95 5.83
CA LYS A 108 -3.77 10.32 7.17
C LYS A 108 -2.70 9.23 7.31
N THR A 109 -2.56 8.37 6.30
CA THR A 109 -1.56 7.30 6.29
C THR A 109 -0.14 7.85 6.41
N ASN A 110 0.21 8.88 5.64
CA ASN A 110 1.53 9.51 5.70
C ASN A 110 1.81 10.18 7.06
N SER A 111 0.78 10.72 7.71
CA SER A 111 0.91 11.28 9.06
C SER A 111 1.31 10.18 10.06
N ILE A 112 0.63 9.03 10.02
CA ILE A 112 0.96 7.87 10.85
C ILE A 112 2.37 7.34 10.52
N ILE A 113 2.72 7.18 9.24
CA ILE A 113 4.07 6.73 8.85
C ILE A 113 5.14 7.65 9.44
N THR A 114 4.91 8.97 9.43
CA THR A 114 5.85 9.96 9.98
C THR A 114 5.98 9.82 11.50
N GLU A 115 4.89 9.58 12.22
CA GLU A 115 4.91 9.32 13.68
C GLU A 115 5.76 8.10 14.04
N PHE A 116 5.76 7.07 13.20
CA PHE A 116 6.52 5.83 13.41
C PHE A 116 7.98 5.90 12.96
N GLN A 117 8.38 7.00 12.30
CA GLN A 117 9.76 7.27 11.87
C GLN A 117 10.54 8.12 12.87
N ASN A 118 9.85 8.85 13.75
CA ASN A 118 10.42 9.67 14.81
C ASN A 118 10.59 8.87 16.11
#